data_AF-A0A4Q5JAL7-F1
#
_entry.id   AF-A0A4Q5JAL7-F1
#
_cell.length_a   1.000
_cell.length_b   1.000
_cell.length_c   1.000
_cell.angle_alpha   90.00
_cell.angle_beta   90.00
_cell.angle_gamma   90.00
#
_symmetry.space_group_name_H-M   'P 1'
#
loop_
_entity.id
_entity.type
_entity.pdbx_description
1 polymer ?
#
loop_
_entity_poly.entity_id
_entity_poly.type
_entity_poly.pdbx_seq_one_letter_code
_entity_poly.pdbx_strand_id
1 'polypeptide(L)'
;MIEIVNRATGQLLDADSIPGLAEIAALHDEQILELRDLIEGDSAGGSAPRGPGSRPVVWAQLSARESAQTWEALAAWVGWLRGRYPLAQKVPPCWWRHPELVEELTALWLSWREAYVEKGAPLSAGADWHGRWLPEAVRRIRAGGWNIGCEGEHRPVVENLYDGRSVDDRPAFQAAITGTTQTHGGDNMPTDDLARALAEGRAKRLGELPGTPVELDGAFWVETESGWTQVEDDETVIFLRDAQQRLKLATGDRRDEDGR
;
A
#
# COMPACT_ATOMS: atom_id res chain seq x y z
N MET A 1 17.08 37.60 21.67
CA MET A 1 16.63 38.50 22.75
C MET A 1 15.20 38.09 23.06
N ILE A 2 15.01 37.34 24.15
CA ILE A 2 13.71 36.80 24.53
C ILE A 2 13.02 37.86 25.39
N GLU A 3 11.95 38.48 24.88
CA GLU A 3 11.16 39.46 25.64
C GLU A 3 10.07 38.74 26.44
N ILE A 4 10.04 38.93 27.77
CA ILE A 4 9.06 38.30 28.64
C ILE A 4 7.93 39.30 28.91
N VAL A 5 6.70 38.95 28.54
CA VAL A 5 5.53 39.81 28.75
C VAL A 5 4.85 39.45 30.07
N ASN A 6 4.70 40.42 30.97
CA ASN A 6 3.86 40.27 32.16
C ASN A 6 2.38 40.20 31.74
N ARG A 7 1.73 39.03 31.91
CA ARG A 7 0.34 38.81 31.48
C ARG A 7 -0.72 39.63 32.23
N ALA A 8 -0.40 40.15 33.42
CA ALA A 8 -1.35 40.95 34.20
C ALA A 8 -1.31 42.45 33.83
N THR A 9 -0.15 42.95 33.40
CA THR A 9 0.06 44.39 33.14
C THR A 9 0.39 44.73 31.69
N GLY A 10 0.69 43.72 30.85
CA GLY A 10 1.09 43.89 29.45
C GLY A 10 2.49 44.47 29.26
N GLN A 11 3.26 44.63 30.33
CA GLN A 11 4.58 45.26 30.30
C GLN A 11 5.64 44.26 29.81
N LEU A 12 6.47 44.70 28.85
CA LEU A 12 7.63 43.96 28.36
C LEU A 12 8.77 44.11 29.38
N LEU A 13 9.23 42.99 29.92
CA LEU A 13 10.39 42.93 30.80
C LEU A 13 11.59 42.42 29.99
N ASP A 14 12.68 43.17 30.08
CA ASP A 14 13.96 42.77 29.52
C ASP A 14 14.50 41.58 30.33
N ALA A 15 14.67 40.43 29.67
CA ALA A 15 15.12 39.18 30.31
C ALA A 15 16.53 39.31 30.91
N ASP A 16 17.30 40.32 30.49
CA ASP A 16 18.65 40.60 31.00
C ASP A 16 18.66 41.22 32.42
N SER A 17 17.49 41.65 32.93
CA SER A 17 17.38 42.31 34.24
C SER A 17 17.24 41.33 35.43
N ILE A 18 17.05 40.03 35.19
CA ILE A 18 16.89 39.03 36.27
C ILE A 18 18.02 38.01 36.23
N PRO A 19 18.96 38.02 37.20
CA PRO A 19 20.07 37.09 37.25
C PRO A 19 19.59 35.63 37.26
N GLY A 20 20.08 34.83 36.32
CA GLY A 20 19.76 33.40 36.20
C GLY A 20 18.58 33.05 35.28
N LEU A 21 17.75 34.03 34.86
CA LEU A 21 16.61 33.75 33.97
C LEU A 21 17.04 33.54 32.52
N ALA A 22 18.07 34.26 32.05
CA ALA A 22 18.70 34.01 30.75
C ALA A 22 19.35 32.61 30.67
N GLU A 23 19.91 32.13 31.78
CA GLU A 23 20.54 30.81 31.88
C GLU A 23 19.49 29.69 31.87
N ILE A 24 18.36 29.88 32.58
CA ILE A 24 17.20 28.96 32.51
C ILE A 24 16.53 28.99 31.13
N ALA A 25 16.42 30.17 30.50
CA ALA A 25 15.86 30.28 29.16
C ALA A 25 16.75 29.59 28.11
N ALA A 26 18.07 29.76 28.20
CA ALA A 26 19.02 29.07 27.34
C ALA A 26 18.99 27.54 27.55
N LEU A 27 18.90 27.09 28.81
CA LEU A 27 18.79 25.67 29.15
C LEU A 27 17.49 25.05 28.61
N HIS A 28 16.37 25.78 28.69
CA HIS A 28 15.10 25.33 28.11
C HIS A 28 15.13 25.33 26.58
N ASP A 29 15.75 26.32 25.94
CA ASP A 29 15.91 26.32 24.49
C ASP A 29 16.76 25.12 24.04
N GLU A 30 17.85 24.80 24.73
CA GLU A 30 18.68 23.62 24.44
C GLU A 30 17.88 22.31 24.62
N GLN A 31 17.10 22.18 25.71
CA GLN A 31 16.22 21.03 25.93
C GLN A 31 15.10 20.92 24.90
N ILE A 32 14.53 22.04 24.42
CA ILE A 32 13.51 22.06 23.37
C ILE A 32 14.12 21.63 22.02
N LEU A 33 15.36 22.04 21.74
CA LEU A 33 16.09 21.65 20.55
C LEU A 33 16.46 20.16 20.60
N GLU A 34 16.94 19.64 21.72
CA GLU A 34 17.21 18.21 21.92
C GLU A 34 15.93 17.35 21.82
N LEU A 35 14.83 17.80 22.42
CA LEU A 35 13.53 17.13 22.30
C LEU A 35 13.03 17.11 20.85
N ARG A 36 13.26 18.19 20.09
CA ARG A 36 12.91 18.25 18.67
C ARG A 36 13.78 17.31 17.85
N ASP A 37 15.10 17.29 18.05
CA ASP A 37 16.02 16.39 17.35
C ASP A 37 15.78 14.92 17.72
N LEU A 38 15.34 14.63 18.95
CA LEU A 38 14.85 13.30 19.33
C LEU A 38 13.61 12.90 18.54
N ILE A 39 12.64 13.80 18.37
CA ILE A 39 11.41 13.54 17.60
C ILE A 39 11.70 13.42 16.09
N GLU A 40 12.62 14.23 15.56
CA GLU A 40 13.00 14.23 14.15
C GLU A 40 13.95 13.08 13.81
N GLY A 41 14.87 12.72 14.71
CA GLY A 41 15.82 11.62 14.59
C GLY A 41 15.18 10.22 14.69
N ASP A 42 14.08 10.07 15.43
CA ASP A 42 13.32 8.81 15.51
C ASP A 42 12.58 8.48 14.20
N SER A 43 12.50 9.43 13.26
CA SER A 43 11.90 9.23 11.94
C SER A 43 12.76 8.38 10.99
N ALA A 44 14.00 8.03 11.36
CA ALA A 44 14.93 7.28 10.51
C ALA A 44 15.18 5.81 10.91
N GLY A 45 14.62 5.29 12.01
CA GLY A 45 15.03 3.96 12.50
C GLY A 45 14.07 3.13 13.35
N GLY A 46 12.87 3.62 13.68
CA GLY A 46 11.92 2.87 14.49
C GLY A 46 10.49 3.24 14.14
N SER A 47 9.70 2.27 13.68
CA SER A 47 8.25 2.45 13.54
C SER A 47 7.60 2.53 14.91
N ALA A 48 7.68 3.69 15.57
CA ALA A 48 6.70 4.08 16.58
C ALA A 48 5.30 4.06 15.93
N PRO A 49 4.23 3.70 16.66
CA PRO A 49 2.92 3.62 16.07
C PRO A 49 2.49 5.03 15.67
N ARG A 50 2.61 5.35 14.39
CA ARG A 50 1.79 6.39 13.78
C ARG A 50 0.37 6.03 14.20
N GLY A 51 -0.32 6.91 14.94
CA GLY A 51 -1.79 6.81 15.05
C GLY A 51 -2.37 6.60 13.65
N PRO A 52 -3.57 6.04 13.46
CA PRO A 52 -4.01 5.36 12.22
C PRO A 52 -4.02 6.18 10.90
N GLY A 53 -3.28 7.29 10.75
CA GLY A 53 -3.08 8.04 9.53
C GLY A 53 -2.26 7.31 8.50
N SER A 54 -2.74 7.45 7.27
CA SER A 54 -2.17 7.02 6.00
C SER A 54 -2.05 5.53 5.70
N ARG A 55 -2.67 4.60 6.45
CA ARG A 55 -2.75 3.18 6.04
C ARG A 55 -4.20 2.73 5.88
N PRO A 56 -4.52 1.96 4.81
CA PRO A 56 -5.81 1.29 4.71
C PRO A 56 -6.09 0.45 5.96
N VAL A 57 -7.30 0.54 6.47
CA VAL A 57 -7.76 -0.33 7.56
C VAL A 57 -8.30 -1.60 6.93
N VAL A 58 -7.63 -2.72 7.18
CA VAL A 58 -8.10 -4.05 6.81
C VAL A 58 -8.34 -4.82 8.10
N TRP A 59 -9.59 -4.90 8.55
CA TRP A 59 -9.96 -5.43 9.86
C TRP A 59 -9.38 -6.82 10.14
N ALA A 60 -9.36 -7.70 9.14
CA ALA A 60 -8.82 -9.06 9.24
C ALA A 60 -7.29 -9.11 9.44
N GLN A 61 -6.57 -8.02 9.17
CA GLN A 61 -5.11 -7.94 9.28
C GLN A 61 -4.62 -7.15 10.50
N LEU A 62 -5.54 -6.55 11.28
CA LEU A 62 -5.18 -5.79 12.47
C LEU A 62 -4.77 -6.73 13.61
N SER A 63 -3.70 -6.39 14.32
CA SER A 63 -3.44 -7.00 15.63
C SER A 63 -4.57 -6.66 16.62
N ALA A 64 -4.70 -7.44 17.70
CA ALA A 64 -5.74 -7.19 18.72
C ALA A 64 -5.68 -5.77 19.29
N ARG A 65 -4.46 -5.22 19.49
CA ARG A 65 -4.25 -3.86 19.99
C ARG A 65 -4.69 -2.81 18.96
N GLU A 66 -4.29 -2.98 17.70
CA GLU A 66 -4.67 -2.06 16.63
C GLU A 66 -6.18 -2.08 16.38
N SER A 67 -6.79 -3.27 16.43
CA SER A 67 -8.23 -3.45 16.30
C SER A 67 -8.97 -2.69 17.40
N ALA A 68 -8.58 -2.84 18.67
CA ALA A 68 -9.20 -2.12 19.78
C ALA A 68 -9.11 -0.59 19.61
N GLN A 69 -7.92 -0.08 19.26
CA GLN A 69 -7.71 1.35 19.02
C GLN A 69 -8.52 1.88 17.83
N THR A 70 -8.60 1.09 16.75
CA THR A 70 -9.35 1.46 15.55
C THR A 70 -10.85 1.46 15.83
N TRP A 71 -11.35 0.50 16.60
CA TRP A 71 -12.75 0.47 17.05
C TRP A 71 -13.14 1.72 17.85
N GLU A 72 -12.31 2.13 18.81
CA GLU A 72 -12.57 3.34 19.61
C GLU A 72 -12.57 4.60 18.75
N ALA A 73 -11.56 4.75 17.88
CA ALA A 73 -11.44 5.90 16.98
C ALA A 73 -12.63 5.98 16.01
N LEU A 74 -13.02 4.84 15.42
CA LEU A 74 -14.17 4.76 14.53
C LEU A 74 -15.47 5.08 15.28
N ALA A 75 -15.67 4.51 16.47
CA ALA A 75 -16.88 4.76 17.26
C ALA A 75 -17.04 6.24 17.64
N ALA A 76 -15.95 6.89 18.05
CA ALA A 76 -15.95 8.33 18.34
C ALA A 76 -16.31 9.15 17.10
N TRP A 77 -15.72 8.83 15.95
CA TRP A 77 -16.01 9.53 14.70
C TRP A 77 -17.43 9.28 14.19
N VAL A 78 -17.96 8.06 14.29
CA VAL A 78 -19.35 7.75 13.93
C VAL A 78 -20.32 8.50 14.85
N GLY A 79 -19.99 8.63 16.14
CA GLY A 79 -20.72 9.48 17.08
C GLY A 79 -20.78 10.94 16.62
N TRP A 80 -19.63 11.51 16.25
CA TRP A 80 -19.55 12.85 15.67
C TRP A 80 -20.38 12.97 14.37
N LEU A 81 -20.23 12.02 13.45
CA LEU A 81 -20.94 12.01 12.16
C LEU A 81 -22.46 12.04 12.37
N ARG A 82 -22.97 11.18 13.27
CA ARG A 82 -24.41 11.09 13.59
C ARG A 82 -24.94 12.33 14.31
N GLY A 83 -24.10 13.04 15.06
CA GLY A 83 -24.47 14.28 15.75
C GLY A 83 -24.35 15.53 14.88
N ARG A 84 -23.45 15.51 13.87
CA ARG A 84 -23.18 16.63 12.97
C ARG A 84 -24.12 16.66 11.76
N TYR A 85 -24.51 15.49 11.25
CA TYR A 85 -25.39 15.34 10.08
C TYR A 85 -26.69 14.64 10.49
N PRO A 86 -27.81 14.82 9.74
CA PRO A 86 -29.09 14.17 10.01
C PRO A 86 -29.08 12.67 9.62
N LEU A 87 -28.14 11.93 10.23
CA LEU A 87 -27.83 10.53 9.98
C LEU A 87 -28.15 9.63 11.17
N ALA A 88 -28.58 10.17 12.31
CA ALA A 88 -28.89 9.38 13.51
C ALA A 88 -29.91 8.24 13.26
N GLN A 89 -30.86 8.44 12.34
CA GLN A 89 -31.84 7.42 11.91
C GLN A 89 -31.34 6.53 10.77
N LYS A 90 -30.33 6.96 10.01
CA LYS A 90 -29.79 6.21 8.86
C LYS A 90 -28.65 5.28 9.28
N VAL A 91 -27.86 5.70 10.26
CA VAL A 91 -26.81 4.91 10.90
C VAL A 91 -27.31 4.54 12.30
N PRO A 92 -27.79 3.30 12.51
CA PRO A 92 -28.38 2.90 13.78
C PRO A 92 -27.32 2.80 14.89
N PRO A 93 -27.69 2.91 16.18
CA PRO A 93 -26.75 2.73 17.30
C PRO A 93 -26.04 1.37 17.29
N CYS A 94 -26.68 0.33 16.75
CA CYS A 94 -26.12 -1.01 16.62
C CYS A 94 -25.23 -1.20 15.37
N TRP A 95 -24.80 -0.11 14.69
CA TRP A 95 -24.02 -0.19 13.45
C TRP A 95 -22.82 -1.14 13.52
N TRP A 96 -22.15 -1.21 14.68
CA TRP A 96 -20.99 -2.06 14.93
C TRP A 96 -21.29 -3.57 14.86
N ARG A 97 -22.57 -3.95 14.87
CA ARG A 97 -23.04 -5.33 14.72
C ARG A 97 -23.32 -5.72 13.26
N HIS A 98 -23.14 -4.79 12.32
CA HIS A 98 -23.40 -4.99 10.90
C HIS A 98 -22.08 -4.87 10.12
N PRO A 99 -21.47 -5.98 9.68
CA PRO A 99 -20.11 -5.98 9.13
C PRO A 99 -19.98 -5.08 7.89
N GLU A 100 -20.97 -5.04 7.00
CA GLU A 100 -20.98 -4.17 5.83
C GLU A 100 -20.98 -2.68 6.21
N LEU A 101 -21.69 -2.35 7.28
CA LEU A 101 -21.76 -0.97 7.77
C LEU A 101 -20.45 -0.57 8.46
N VAL A 102 -19.77 -1.52 9.12
CA VAL A 102 -18.43 -1.31 9.67
C VAL A 102 -17.45 -0.99 8.55
N GLU A 103 -17.44 -1.77 7.46
CA GLU A 103 -16.55 -1.53 6.31
C GLU A 103 -16.87 -0.20 5.61
N GLU A 104 -18.15 0.07 5.33
CA GLU A 104 -18.59 1.31 4.68
C GLU A 104 -18.24 2.56 5.51
N LEU A 105 -18.49 2.52 6.83
CA LEU A 105 -18.14 3.63 7.73
C LEU A 105 -16.63 3.78 7.91
N THR A 106 -15.87 2.68 7.88
CA THR A 106 -14.41 2.72 7.92
C THR A 106 -13.87 3.43 6.69
N ALA A 107 -14.35 3.10 5.48
CA ALA A 107 -13.96 3.76 4.25
C ALA A 107 -14.33 5.26 4.25
N LEU A 108 -15.54 5.60 4.69
CA LEU A 108 -15.98 6.99 4.79
C LEU A 108 -15.15 7.78 5.83
N TRP A 109 -14.78 7.14 6.94
CA TRP A 109 -13.90 7.74 7.94
C TRP A 109 -12.50 8.01 7.40
N LEU A 110 -11.90 7.06 6.69
CA LEU A 110 -10.57 7.23 6.10
C LEU A 110 -10.55 8.36 5.06
N SER A 111 -11.55 8.45 4.18
CA SER A 111 -11.67 9.57 3.23
C SER A 111 -11.90 10.93 3.93
N TRP A 112 -12.62 10.94 5.05
CA TRP A 112 -12.75 12.15 5.87
C TRP A 112 -11.40 12.56 6.48
N ARG A 113 -10.62 11.59 6.97
CA ARG A 113 -9.30 11.86 7.54
C ARG A 113 -8.31 12.37 6.49
N GLU A 114 -8.34 11.78 5.30
CA GLU A 114 -7.57 12.30 4.16
C GLU A 114 -7.92 13.77 3.87
N ALA A 115 -9.21 14.13 3.90
CA ALA A 115 -9.64 15.49 3.61
C ALA A 115 -9.36 16.52 4.72
N TYR A 116 -9.35 16.11 5.99
CA TYR A 116 -9.36 17.05 7.13
C TYR A 116 -8.23 16.89 8.15
N VAL A 117 -7.50 15.77 8.13
CA VAL A 117 -6.50 15.42 9.15
C VAL A 117 -5.11 15.27 8.55
N GLU A 118 -5.00 14.68 7.36
CA GLU A 118 -3.71 14.44 6.73
C GLU A 118 -3.04 15.75 6.28
N LYS A 119 -1.73 15.84 6.49
CA LYS A 119 -0.95 17.04 6.11
C LYS A 119 -0.88 17.15 4.59
N GLY A 120 -1.16 18.35 4.06
CA GLY A 120 -1.03 18.62 2.63
C GLY A 120 -2.26 18.31 1.79
N ALA A 121 -3.39 17.95 2.41
CA ALA A 121 -4.66 17.83 1.69
C ALA A 121 -5.03 19.17 1.02
N PRO A 122 -5.50 19.15 -0.26
CA PRO A 122 -5.93 20.37 -0.92
C PRO A 122 -7.17 20.95 -0.23
N LEU A 123 -7.33 22.27 -0.23
CA LEU A 123 -8.50 22.94 0.40
C LEU A 123 -9.84 22.48 -0.19
N SER A 124 -9.85 21.96 -1.42
CA SER A 124 -11.03 21.40 -2.07
C SER A 124 -11.41 20.01 -1.55
N ALA A 125 -10.52 19.27 -0.87
CA ALA A 125 -10.78 17.89 -0.42
C ALA A 125 -12.00 17.82 0.50
N GLY A 126 -12.19 18.82 1.35
CA GLY A 126 -13.37 18.93 2.19
C GLY A 126 -14.67 19.08 1.40
N ALA A 127 -14.66 19.91 0.34
CA ALA A 127 -15.81 20.07 -0.56
C ALA A 127 -16.08 18.79 -1.36
N ASP A 128 -15.02 18.14 -1.85
CA ASP A 128 -15.11 16.86 -2.55
C ASP A 128 -15.71 15.76 -1.67
N TRP A 129 -15.33 15.70 -0.40
CA TRP A 129 -15.90 14.74 0.54
C TRP A 129 -17.40 14.93 0.74
N HIS A 130 -17.85 16.18 0.83
CA HIS A 130 -19.28 16.50 0.91
C HIS A 130 -20.03 16.25 -0.39
N GLY A 131 -19.39 16.49 -1.55
CA GLY A 131 -20.01 16.36 -2.86
C GLY A 131 -20.04 14.91 -3.39
N ARG A 132 -19.08 14.08 -2.99
CA ARG A 132 -18.86 12.73 -3.55
C ARG A 132 -18.96 11.62 -2.52
N TRP A 133 -18.16 11.67 -1.45
CA TRP A 133 -17.99 10.54 -0.54
C TRP A 133 -19.19 10.35 0.39
N LEU A 134 -19.60 11.41 1.10
CA LEU A 134 -20.70 11.35 2.05
C LEU A 134 -22.06 10.99 1.39
N PRO A 135 -22.48 11.62 0.28
CA PRO A 135 -23.77 11.31 -0.34
C PRO A 135 -23.84 9.87 -0.85
N GLU A 136 -22.76 9.35 -1.44
CA GLU A 136 -22.72 7.99 -1.96
C GLU A 136 -22.74 6.93 -0.84
N ALA A 137 -22.03 7.16 0.27
CA ALA A 137 -22.12 6.28 1.43
C ALA A 137 -23.54 6.25 1.99
N VAL A 138 -24.17 7.42 2.15
CA VAL A 138 -25.57 7.52 2.61
C VAL A 138 -26.51 6.83 1.63
N ARG A 139 -26.29 6.94 0.32
CA ARG A 139 -27.10 6.27 -0.69
C ARG A 139 -27.00 4.74 -0.56
N ARG A 140 -25.81 4.17 -0.39
CA ARG A 140 -25.62 2.72 -0.20
C ARG A 140 -26.26 2.21 1.09
N ILE A 141 -26.09 2.93 2.19
CA ILE A 141 -26.74 2.61 3.47
C ILE A 141 -28.27 2.57 3.32
N ARG A 142 -28.86 3.49 2.55
CA ARG A 142 -30.32 3.54 2.33
C ARG A 142 -30.83 2.59 1.27
N ALA A 143 -29.98 2.09 0.38
CA ALA A 143 -30.41 1.25 -0.75
C ALA A 143 -30.99 -0.10 -0.31
N GLY A 144 -30.88 -0.47 0.97
CA GLY A 144 -31.50 -1.67 1.54
C GLY A 144 -30.81 -2.99 1.17
N GLY A 145 -29.78 -2.94 0.32
CA GLY A 145 -29.06 -4.13 -0.15
C GLY A 145 -28.32 -4.93 0.93
N TRP A 146 -28.13 -4.36 2.13
CA TRP A 146 -27.48 -5.01 3.27
C TRP A 146 -28.48 -5.48 4.35
N ASN A 147 -29.78 -5.39 4.08
CA ASN A 147 -30.86 -5.80 4.99
C ASN A 147 -30.76 -5.19 6.41
N ILE A 148 -30.25 -3.96 6.52
CA ILE A 148 -30.12 -3.24 7.80
C ILE A 148 -31.46 -2.58 8.13
N GLY A 149 -32.32 -3.30 8.85
CA GLY A 149 -33.68 -2.87 9.23
C GLY A 149 -33.86 -2.58 10.73
N CYS A 150 -32.83 -2.04 11.40
CA CYS A 150 -32.84 -1.83 12.85
C CYS A 150 -33.61 -0.57 13.30
N GLU A 151 -34.85 -0.44 12.85
CA GLU A 151 -35.76 0.65 13.23
C GLU A 151 -36.34 0.38 14.63
N GLY A 152 -35.60 0.77 15.67
CA GLY A 152 -36.02 0.68 17.08
C GLY A 152 -35.43 -0.52 17.83
N GLU A 153 -35.39 -1.69 17.22
CA GLU A 153 -34.76 -2.89 17.78
C GLU A 153 -33.69 -3.44 16.82
N HIS A 154 -32.60 -3.97 17.38
CA HIS A 154 -31.55 -4.58 16.57
C HIS A 154 -32.03 -5.90 15.96
N ARG A 155 -31.91 -6.01 14.63
CA ARG A 155 -32.12 -7.24 13.89
C ARG A 155 -30.76 -7.85 13.54
N PRO A 156 -30.51 -9.12 13.92
CA PRO A 156 -29.25 -9.77 13.58
C PRO A 156 -29.11 -9.90 12.06
N VAL A 157 -27.88 -10.02 11.61
CA VAL A 157 -27.57 -10.28 10.21
C VAL A 157 -28.20 -11.60 9.76
N VAL A 158 -28.64 -11.67 8.51
CA VAL A 158 -29.19 -12.91 7.96
C VAL A 158 -28.02 -13.77 7.49
N GLU A 159 -27.64 -14.75 8.30
CA GLU A 159 -26.42 -15.55 8.09
C GLU A 159 -26.36 -16.24 6.71
N ASN A 160 -27.50 -16.62 6.13
CA ASN A 160 -27.54 -17.29 4.82
C ASN A 160 -27.21 -16.39 3.62
N LEU A 161 -27.11 -15.06 3.82
CA LEU A 161 -26.63 -14.13 2.79
C LEU A 161 -25.10 -14.10 2.73
N TYR A 162 -24.42 -14.66 3.73
CA TYR A 162 -22.96 -14.72 3.79
C TYR A 162 -22.50 -16.12 3.43
N ASP A 163 -21.48 -16.19 2.58
CA ASP A 163 -20.81 -17.44 2.25
C ASP A 163 -19.34 -17.35 2.68
N GLY A 164 -18.96 -18.24 3.61
CA GLY A 164 -17.58 -18.34 4.06
C GLY A 164 -16.67 -19.11 3.10
N ARG A 165 -17.21 -19.68 2.00
CA ARG A 165 -16.42 -20.36 0.98
C ARG A 165 -15.63 -19.31 0.20
N SER A 166 -14.32 -19.52 0.12
CA SER A 166 -13.44 -18.64 -0.66
C SER A 166 -13.74 -18.70 -2.17
N VAL A 167 -14.21 -19.86 -2.65
CA VAL A 167 -14.57 -20.14 -4.05
C VAL A 167 -15.67 -21.21 -4.08
N ASP A 168 -16.58 -21.12 -5.06
CA ASP A 168 -17.73 -22.02 -5.20
C ASP A 168 -17.33 -23.46 -5.55
N ASP A 169 -16.49 -23.63 -6.56
CA ASP A 169 -15.94 -24.91 -7.02
C ASP A 169 -14.41 -24.86 -6.90
N ARG A 170 -13.89 -25.39 -5.79
CA ARG A 170 -12.45 -25.35 -5.52
C ARG A 170 -11.63 -26.18 -6.50
N PRO A 171 -12.03 -27.41 -6.87
CA PRO A 171 -11.37 -28.15 -7.95
C PRO A 171 -11.34 -27.38 -9.28
N ALA A 172 -12.46 -26.82 -9.74
CA ALA A 172 -12.50 -26.06 -10.99
C ALA A 172 -11.67 -24.77 -10.91
N PHE A 173 -11.72 -24.06 -9.77
CA PHE A 173 -10.87 -22.90 -9.52
C PHE A 173 -9.39 -23.27 -9.55
N GLN A 174 -9.01 -24.38 -8.90
CA GLN A 174 -7.64 -24.90 -8.93
C GLN A 174 -7.22 -25.28 -10.35
N ALA A 175 -8.09 -25.93 -11.13
CA ALA A 175 -7.83 -26.25 -12.52
C ALA A 175 -7.70 -25.00 -13.39
N ALA A 176 -8.44 -23.93 -13.12
CA ALA A 176 -8.33 -22.66 -13.84
C ALA A 176 -7.01 -21.94 -13.52
N ILE A 177 -6.63 -21.80 -12.25
CA ILE A 177 -5.38 -21.13 -11.89
C ILE A 177 -4.13 -21.98 -12.21
N THR A 178 -4.25 -23.30 -12.18
CA THR A 178 -3.16 -24.23 -12.55
C THR A 178 -3.09 -24.42 -14.06
N GLY A 179 -4.22 -24.38 -14.77
CA GLY A 179 -4.28 -24.37 -16.24
C GLY A 179 -3.90 -23.03 -16.86
N THR A 180 -3.81 -21.96 -16.05
CA THR A 180 -3.20 -20.68 -16.43
C THR A 180 -1.69 -20.69 -16.18
N THR A 181 -1.15 -21.66 -15.42
CA THR A 181 0.22 -22.09 -15.66
C THR A 181 0.18 -22.80 -17.00
N GLN A 182 0.43 -22.07 -18.09
CA GLN A 182 0.78 -22.70 -19.34
C GLN A 182 1.98 -23.60 -19.05
N THR A 183 1.72 -24.88 -18.81
CA THR A 183 2.61 -25.94 -19.25
C THR A 183 2.60 -25.84 -20.77
N HIS A 184 3.37 -24.89 -21.29
CA HIS A 184 3.82 -24.95 -22.66
C HIS A 184 4.54 -26.27 -22.76
N GLY A 185 3.91 -27.24 -23.43
CA GLY A 185 4.62 -28.40 -23.93
C GLY A 185 5.57 -27.91 -25.00
N GLY A 186 6.65 -27.25 -24.58
CA GLY A 186 7.74 -26.88 -25.45
C GLY A 186 8.31 -28.17 -26.01
N ASP A 187 8.55 -28.19 -27.32
CA ASP A 187 9.34 -29.24 -27.94
C ASP A 187 10.63 -29.42 -27.13
N ASN A 188 10.75 -30.54 -26.43
CA ASN A 188 11.93 -30.81 -25.63
C ASN A 188 13.03 -31.29 -26.58
N MET A 189 14.03 -30.44 -26.84
CA MET A 189 15.17 -30.83 -27.65
C MET A 189 16.17 -31.63 -26.80
N PRO A 190 16.69 -32.77 -27.28
CA PRO A 190 17.68 -33.56 -26.54
C PRO A 190 18.91 -32.71 -26.17
N THR A 191 19.42 -32.90 -24.95
CA THR A 191 20.51 -32.10 -24.35
C THR A 191 21.76 -32.01 -25.25
N ASP A 192 22.06 -33.09 -25.97
CA ASP A 192 23.24 -33.20 -26.83
C ASP A 192 23.19 -32.29 -28.07
N ASP A 193 21.99 -31.98 -28.57
CA ASP A 193 21.82 -31.24 -29.82
C ASP A 193 22.14 -29.75 -29.67
N LEU A 194 21.70 -29.12 -28.58
CA LEU A 194 21.99 -27.71 -28.32
C LEU A 194 23.42 -27.50 -27.80
N ALA A 195 23.94 -28.43 -26.98
CA ALA A 195 25.34 -28.41 -26.57
C ALA A 195 26.28 -28.51 -27.78
N ARG A 196 25.95 -29.37 -28.75
CA ARG A 196 26.65 -29.45 -30.03
C ARG A 196 26.49 -28.19 -30.88
N ALA A 197 25.29 -27.59 -30.92
CA ALA A 197 25.06 -26.34 -31.64
C ALA A 197 25.87 -25.15 -31.08
N LEU A 198 26.07 -25.09 -29.75
CA LEU A 198 26.97 -24.13 -29.11
C LEU A 198 28.43 -24.39 -29.47
N ALA A 199 28.88 -25.66 -29.47
CA ALA A 199 30.25 -26.03 -29.84
C ALA A 199 30.57 -25.74 -31.32
N GLU A 200 29.58 -25.87 -32.20
CA GLU A 200 29.69 -25.56 -33.63
C GLU A 200 29.45 -24.08 -33.97
N GLY A 201 29.17 -23.23 -32.98
CA GLY A 201 28.94 -21.80 -33.17
C GLY A 201 27.62 -21.44 -33.86
N ARG A 202 26.68 -22.39 -33.96
CA ARG A 202 25.34 -22.19 -34.53
C ARG A 202 24.34 -21.63 -33.53
N ALA A 203 24.59 -21.81 -32.23
CA ALA A 203 23.80 -21.23 -31.16
C ALA A 203 24.63 -20.18 -30.40
N LYS A 204 23.96 -19.17 -29.82
CA LYS A 204 24.62 -18.09 -29.07
C LYS A 204 24.06 -17.95 -27.67
N ARG A 205 24.93 -18.00 -26.65
CA ARG A 205 24.58 -17.65 -25.27
C ARG A 205 24.39 -16.14 -25.13
N LEU A 206 23.33 -15.74 -24.43
CA LEU A 206 23.04 -14.33 -24.14
C LEU A 206 23.83 -13.76 -22.95
N GLY A 207 24.68 -14.57 -22.31
CA GLY A 207 25.49 -14.18 -21.14
C GLY A 207 26.40 -15.32 -20.67
N GLU A 208 27.26 -15.01 -19.71
CA GLU A 208 28.33 -15.92 -19.25
C GLU A 208 27.93 -16.77 -18.03
N LEU A 209 26.74 -16.56 -17.48
CA LEU A 209 26.29 -17.26 -16.28
C LEU A 209 25.72 -18.65 -16.61
N PRO A 210 25.88 -19.64 -15.71
CA PRO A 210 25.20 -20.93 -15.82
C PRO A 210 23.67 -20.73 -15.88
N GLY A 211 22.99 -21.47 -16.76
CA GLY A 211 21.54 -21.34 -16.97
C GLY A 211 21.10 -20.15 -17.84
N THR A 212 22.03 -19.41 -18.44
CA THR A 212 21.67 -18.29 -19.34
C THR A 212 20.98 -18.81 -20.61
N PRO A 213 19.89 -18.17 -21.08
CA PRO A 213 19.21 -18.59 -22.30
C PRO A 213 20.12 -18.56 -23.54
N VAL A 214 19.88 -19.51 -24.43
CA VAL A 214 20.59 -19.70 -25.69
C VAL A 214 19.66 -19.37 -26.85
N GLU A 215 20.14 -18.58 -27.80
CA GLU A 215 19.46 -18.35 -29.06
C GLU A 215 19.91 -19.39 -30.11
N LEU A 216 18.93 -20.03 -30.76
CA LEU A 216 19.13 -20.86 -31.95
C LEU A 216 18.01 -20.56 -32.95
N ASP A 217 18.38 -20.21 -34.18
CA ASP A 217 17.44 -19.95 -35.30
C ASP A 217 16.29 -18.99 -34.97
N GLY A 218 16.54 -18.00 -34.09
CA GLY A 218 15.57 -16.98 -33.68
C GLY A 218 14.64 -17.39 -32.53
N ALA A 219 14.77 -18.63 -32.02
CA ALA A 219 14.13 -19.11 -30.81
C ALA A 219 15.09 -19.07 -29.62
N PHE A 220 14.55 -18.88 -28.42
CA PHE A 220 15.33 -18.90 -27.18
C PHE A 220 15.08 -20.20 -26.42
N TRP A 221 16.12 -20.72 -25.79
CA TRP A 221 16.13 -22.01 -25.11
C TRP A 221 16.75 -21.87 -23.73
N VAL A 222 16.18 -22.54 -22.72
CA VAL A 222 16.66 -22.53 -21.34
C VAL A 222 16.99 -23.95 -20.89
N GLU A 223 18.10 -24.09 -20.16
CA GLU A 223 18.55 -25.36 -19.62
C GLU A 223 17.70 -25.74 -18.40
N THR A 224 17.14 -26.93 -18.42
CA THR A 224 16.36 -27.53 -17.33
C THR A 224 16.98 -28.86 -16.92
N GLU A 225 16.51 -29.44 -15.81
CA GLU A 225 16.99 -30.75 -15.33
C GLU A 225 16.75 -31.90 -16.33
N SER A 226 15.82 -31.72 -17.26
CA SER A 226 15.38 -32.72 -18.25
C SER A 226 15.80 -32.39 -19.69
N GLY A 227 16.66 -31.39 -19.90
CA GLY A 227 17.14 -30.97 -21.22
C GLY A 227 16.90 -29.48 -21.50
N TRP A 228 16.71 -29.13 -22.78
CA TRP A 228 16.47 -27.74 -23.19
C TRP A 228 15.02 -27.51 -23.53
N THR A 229 14.42 -26.51 -22.90
CA THR A 229 13.03 -26.11 -23.15
C THR A 229 13.02 -24.78 -23.90
N GLN A 230 12.22 -24.71 -24.97
CA GLN A 230 12.01 -23.49 -25.73
C GLN A 230 11.22 -22.46 -24.90
N VAL A 231 11.66 -21.20 -24.94
CA VAL A 231 10.93 -20.06 -24.40
C VAL A 231 9.94 -19.59 -25.46
N GLU A 232 8.66 -19.88 -25.24
CA GLU A 232 7.56 -19.51 -26.13
C GLU A 232 6.72 -18.35 -25.60
N ASP A 233 6.95 -17.92 -24.35
CA ASP A 233 6.28 -16.76 -23.76
C ASP A 233 6.68 -15.47 -24.48
N ASP A 234 5.71 -14.80 -25.11
CA ASP A 234 5.93 -13.62 -25.95
C ASP A 234 6.60 -12.46 -25.20
N GLU A 235 6.22 -12.21 -23.94
CA GLU A 235 6.85 -11.16 -23.13
C GLU A 235 8.32 -11.48 -22.82
N THR A 236 8.61 -12.74 -22.46
CA THR A 236 9.98 -13.21 -22.21
C THR A 236 10.82 -13.19 -23.48
N VAL A 237 10.27 -13.59 -24.64
CA VAL A 237 10.95 -13.53 -25.94
C VAL A 237 11.29 -12.09 -26.33
N ILE A 238 10.36 -11.14 -26.11
CA ILE A 238 10.60 -9.71 -26.34
C ILE A 238 11.73 -9.22 -25.42
N PHE A 239 11.67 -9.54 -24.13
CA PHE A 239 12.71 -9.17 -23.17
C PHE A 239 14.10 -9.72 -23.57
N LEU A 240 14.18 -10.97 -24.01
CA LEU A 240 15.45 -11.60 -24.41
C LEU A 240 16.03 -10.99 -25.70
N ARG A 241 15.18 -10.61 -26.66
CA ARG A 241 15.64 -9.84 -27.85
C ARG A 241 16.18 -8.47 -27.46
N ASP A 242 15.49 -7.76 -26.59
CA ASP A 242 15.91 -6.46 -26.08
C ASP A 242 17.25 -6.56 -25.34
N ALA A 243 17.40 -7.57 -24.48
CA ALA A 243 18.65 -7.84 -23.77
C ALA A 243 19.80 -8.14 -24.74
N GLN A 244 19.56 -8.94 -25.78
CA GLN A 244 20.54 -9.22 -26.82
C GLN A 244 20.98 -7.96 -27.57
N GLN A 245 20.03 -7.09 -27.91
CA GLN A 245 20.31 -5.84 -28.62
C GLN A 245 21.12 -4.88 -27.75
N ARG A 246 20.82 -4.77 -26.45
CA ARG A 246 21.61 -4.00 -25.48
C ARG A 246 23.02 -4.56 -25.32
N LEU A 247 23.17 -5.89 -25.28
CA LEU A 247 24.49 -6.53 -25.19
C LEU A 247 25.33 -6.29 -26.46
N LYS A 248 24.71 -6.33 -27.65
CA LYS A 248 25.35 -5.99 -28.94
C LYS A 248 25.84 -4.53 -28.94
N LEU A 249 25.02 -3.59 -28.44
CA LEU A 249 25.41 -2.19 -28.32
C LEU A 249 26.59 -2.03 -27.35
N ALA A 250 26.54 -2.67 -26.18
CA ALA A 250 27.62 -2.61 -25.17
C ALA A 250 28.94 -3.27 -25.61
N THR A 251 28.89 -4.25 -26.53
CA THR A 251 30.10 -4.87 -27.10
C THR A 251 30.56 -4.24 -28.40
N GLY A 252 29.69 -3.53 -29.13
CA GLY A 252 30.04 -2.71 -30.28
C GLY A 252 30.81 -1.45 -29.88
N ASP A 253 30.40 -0.80 -28.79
CA ASP A 253 31.02 0.43 -28.27
C ASP A 253 32.47 0.23 -27.77
N ARG A 254 32.88 -1.02 -27.52
CA ARG A 254 34.26 -1.36 -27.12
C ARG A 254 35.23 -1.56 -28.28
N ARG A 255 34.79 -1.52 -29.54
CA ARG A 255 35.70 -1.73 -30.70
C ARG A 255 36.20 -0.45 -31.36
N ASP A 256 35.71 0.72 -30.95
CA ASP A 256 36.07 2.01 -31.57
C ASP A 256 37.05 2.86 -30.73
N GLU A 257 37.43 2.44 -29.51
CA GLU A 257 38.34 3.22 -28.64
C GLU A 257 39.81 2.77 -28.60
N ASP A 258 40.18 1.61 -29.17
CA ASP A 258 41.57 1.09 -29.14
C ASP A 258 42.33 1.27 -30.49
N GLY A 259 41.82 2.16 -31.34
CA GLY A 259 42.35 2.42 -32.68
C GLY A 259 42.79 3.86 -32.91
N ARG A 260 43.69 4.41 -32.08
CA ARG A 260 44.53 5.55 -32.48
C ARG A 260 45.87 5.62 -31.75
#